data_AF-A0A4P9K7Y3-F1
#
_entry.id   AF-A0A4P9K7Y3-F1
#
_cell.length_a   1.000
_cell.length_b   1.000
_cell.length_c   1.000
_cell.angle_alpha   90.00
_cell.angle_beta   90.00
_cell.angle_gamma   90.00
#
_symmetry.space_group_name_H-M   'P 1'
#
loop_
_entity.id
_entity.type
_entity.pdbx_description
1 polymer ?
#
loop_
_entity_poly.entity_id
_entity_poly.type
_entity_poly.pdbx_seq_one_letter_code
_entity_poly.pdbx_strand_id
1 'polypeptide(L)'
;MLVKRSINHSTLNSNRYFFAALLSLLLTFAPSSVYAEKANPSAQISADQRLHSDLVLSALQLDFYNARCRGLSIARNFNRVNRLFVTKYSLTANNYIKDFIAEDVREEKMRQEILFKRNLSKMGGCDKAKDAGWIKEIHDHFKALYRKAETSSWFPETL
;
A
#
# COMPACT_ATOMS: atom_id res chain seq x y z
N MET A 1 7.44 9.85 67.99
CA MET A 1 7.14 8.87 69.06
C MET A 1 5.74 8.33 68.79
N LEU A 2 5.50 7.00 68.88
CA LEU A 2 4.26 6.26 68.52
C LEU A 2 4.06 6.08 66.99
N VAL A 3 3.80 4.91 66.37
CA VAL A 3 3.46 3.55 66.80
C VAL A 3 4.01 2.54 65.75
N LYS A 4 4.54 1.42 66.25
CA LYS A 4 4.86 0.15 65.57
C LYS A 4 3.70 -0.40 64.72
N ARG A 5 3.96 -0.95 63.54
CA ARG A 5 3.25 -2.15 63.07
C ARG A 5 4.15 -2.99 62.14
N SER A 6 4.56 -4.13 62.70
CA SER A 6 5.12 -5.31 62.05
C SER A 6 3.99 -6.31 61.93
N ILE A 7 3.81 -6.95 60.76
CA ILE A 7 3.41 -8.38 60.65
C ILE A 7 3.99 -8.92 59.32
N ASN A 8 4.84 -9.94 59.45
CA ASN A 8 5.33 -10.84 58.41
C ASN A 8 4.24 -11.84 58.00
N HIS A 9 4.22 -12.32 56.76
CA HIS A 9 3.82 -13.70 56.52
C HIS A 9 4.61 -14.30 55.36
N SER A 10 5.31 -15.38 55.71
CA SER A 10 6.17 -16.20 54.89
C SER A 10 5.36 -17.26 54.13
N THR A 11 5.75 -17.49 52.87
CA THR A 11 6.09 -18.78 52.23
C THR A 11 5.22 -20.06 52.35
N LEU A 12 5.14 -20.73 51.19
CA LEU A 12 5.24 -22.20 50.92
C LEU A 12 4.00 -23.11 51.08
N ASN A 13 3.54 -23.66 49.95
CA ASN A 13 3.37 -25.12 49.69
C ASN A 13 2.79 -25.30 48.26
N SER A 14 3.43 -25.98 47.30
CA SER A 14 3.90 -27.38 47.23
C SER A 14 2.79 -28.43 47.08
N ASN A 15 2.75 -28.98 45.86
CA ASN A 15 2.48 -30.38 45.47
C ASN A 15 1.06 -30.98 45.46
N ARG A 16 0.70 -31.41 44.22
CA ARG A 16 0.26 -32.76 43.81
C ARG A 16 -1.02 -33.34 44.38
N TYR A 17 -2.03 -33.54 43.52
CA TYR A 17 -2.88 -34.74 43.36
C TYR A 17 -3.62 -34.58 42.00
N PHE A 18 -3.16 -35.12 40.86
CA PHE A 18 -3.41 -36.46 40.32
C PHE A 18 -4.77 -37.11 40.67
N PHE A 19 -5.54 -37.41 39.61
CA PHE A 19 -6.70 -38.31 39.51
C PHE A 19 -8.08 -37.86 40.07
N ALA A 20 -8.96 -37.43 39.17
CA ALA A 20 -10.41 -37.75 39.16
C ALA A 20 -10.99 -37.32 37.79
N ALA A 21 -11.21 -38.26 36.88
CA ALA A 21 -12.54 -38.84 36.58
C ALA A 21 -13.36 -37.96 35.60
N LEU A 22 -13.30 -38.23 34.28
CA LEU A 22 -14.17 -39.20 33.59
C LEU A 22 -15.63 -38.71 33.49
N LEU A 23 -15.87 -37.55 32.85
CA LEU A 23 -17.22 -37.15 32.37
C LEU A 23 -17.22 -35.93 31.41
N SER A 24 -16.52 -35.97 30.27
CA SER A 24 -16.68 -34.90 29.24
C SER A 24 -16.55 -35.38 27.81
N LEU A 25 -16.73 -36.69 27.59
CA LEU A 25 -16.64 -37.30 26.26
C LEU A 25 -18.03 -37.36 25.61
N LEU A 26 -18.67 -36.22 25.32
CA LEU A 26 -19.90 -36.16 24.52
C LEU A 26 -20.30 -34.69 24.22
N LEU A 27 -19.48 -33.92 23.49
CA LEU A 27 -19.94 -32.65 22.87
C LEU A 27 -18.98 -32.01 21.83
N THR A 28 -18.12 -32.77 21.15
CA THR A 28 -17.23 -32.20 20.12
C THR A 28 -17.29 -32.97 18.80
N PHE A 29 -18.49 -33.06 18.24
CA PHE A 29 -18.66 -33.25 16.79
C PHE A 29 -19.70 -32.22 16.32
N ALA A 30 -19.34 -30.93 16.44
CA ALA A 30 -19.90 -29.96 15.52
C ALA A 30 -19.20 -30.22 14.19
N PRO A 31 -19.90 -30.65 13.11
CA PRO A 31 -19.30 -30.60 11.80
C PRO A 31 -18.91 -29.14 11.58
N SER A 32 -17.60 -28.89 11.44
CA SER A 32 -17.16 -27.65 10.83
C SER A 32 -17.81 -27.64 9.46
N SER A 33 -18.93 -26.93 9.33
CA SER A 33 -19.42 -26.46 8.05
C SER A 33 -18.24 -25.66 7.50
N VAL A 34 -17.46 -26.33 6.65
CA VAL A 34 -16.57 -25.69 5.71
C VAL A 34 -17.50 -24.85 4.86
N TYR A 35 -17.81 -23.65 5.37
CA TYR A 35 -18.21 -22.56 4.53
C TYR A 35 -17.03 -22.38 3.59
N ALA A 36 -17.13 -23.01 2.43
CA ALA A 36 -16.45 -22.52 1.25
C ALA A 36 -16.99 -21.11 1.05
N GLU A 37 -16.34 -20.16 1.73
CA GLU A 37 -16.39 -18.76 1.37
C GLU A 37 -15.95 -18.77 -0.10
N LYS A 38 -16.95 -18.61 -0.98
CA LYS A 38 -16.72 -18.32 -2.39
C LYS A 38 -15.89 -17.05 -2.37
N ALA A 39 -14.58 -17.20 -2.40
CA ALA A 39 -13.65 -16.10 -2.61
C ALA A 39 -14.16 -15.41 -3.87
N ASN A 40 -14.70 -14.21 -3.68
CA ASN A 40 -15.16 -13.39 -4.77
C ASN A 40 -13.93 -13.15 -5.67
N PRO A 41 -13.89 -13.63 -6.93
CA PRO A 41 -12.70 -13.46 -7.76
C PRO A 41 -12.41 -11.97 -8.06
N SER A 42 -13.37 -11.08 -7.80
CA SER A 42 -13.20 -9.64 -7.95
C SER A 42 -12.54 -9.04 -6.70
N ALA A 43 -11.21 -8.93 -6.71
CA ALA A 43 -10.43 -7.84 -6.07
C ALA A 43 -8.91 -8.09 -6.05
N GLN A 44 -8.40 -9.20 -6.59
CA GLN A 44 -6.96 -9.45 -6.55
C GLN A 44 -6.28 -8.79 -7.75
N ILE A 45 -5.84 -7.53 -7.56
CA ILE A 45 -5.00 -6.81 -8.52
C ILE A 45 -3.76 -7.67 -8.81
N SER A 46 -3.50 -7.99 -10.09
CA SER A 46 -2.32 -8.77 -10.47
C SER A 46 -1.03 -8.00 -10.13
N ALA A 47 0.07 -8.73 -9.91
CA ALA A 47 1.36 -8.11 -9.65
C ALA A 47 1.77 -7.13 -10.77
N ASP A 48 1.42 -7.46 -12.00
CA ASP A 48 1.67 -6.62 -13.16
C ASP A 48 0.77 -5.38 -13.19
N GLN A 49 -0.53 -5.51 -12.94
CA GLN A 49 -1.41 -4.34 -12.85
C GLN A 49 -0.94 -3.40 -11.73
N ARG A 50 -0.50 -3.94 -10.59
CA ARG A 50 0.10 -3.12 -9.52
C ARG A 50 1.37 -2.40 -10.00
N LEU A 51 2.28 -3.08 -10.70
CA LEU A 51 3.48 -2.47 -11.28
C LEU A 51 3.13 -1.26 -12.17
N HIS A 52 2.13 -1.41 -13.05
CA HIS A 52 1.74 -0.36 -13.99
C HIS A 52 1.00 0.79 -13.31
N SER A 53 0.15 0.49 -12.32
CA SER A 53 -0.50 1.51 -11.50
C SER A 53 0.52 2.30 -10.69
N ASP A 54 1.45 1.63 -10.02
CA ASP A 54 2.53 2.29 -9.27
C ASP A 54 3.39 3.16 -10.19
N LEU A 55 3.67 2.71 -11.43
CA LEU A 55 4.41 3.49 -12.42
C LEU A 55 3.69 4.79 -12.80
N VAL A 56 2.40 4.69 -13.14
CA VAL A 56 1.58 5.85 -13.52
C VAL A 56 1.50 6.86 -12.37
N LEU A 57 1.24 6.39 -11.15
CA LEU A 57 1.11 7.25 -9.97
C LEU A 57 2.46 7.88 -9.59
N SER A 58 3.57 7.15 -9.68
CA SER A 58 4.91 7.69 -9.43
C SER A 58 5.31 8.76 -10.47
N ALA A 59 4.90 8.59 -11.73
CA ALA A 59 5.11 9.62 -12.76
C ALA A 59 4.36 10.93 -12.44
N LEU A 60 3.10 10.83 -11.98
CA LEU A 60 2.32 11.97 -11.54
C LEU A 60 3.01 12.70 -10.37
N GLN A 61 3.50 11.96 -9.37
CA GLN A 61 4.21 12.55 -8.23
C GLN A 61 5.43 13.37 -8.64
N LEU A 62 6.23 12.89 -9.58
CA LEU A 62 7.38 13.64 -10.10
C LEU A 62 6.97 14.91 -10.82
N ASP A 63 5.89 14.86 -11.60
CA ASP A 63 5.38 16.03 -12.32
C ASP A 63 4.76 17.05 -11.34
N PHE A 64 4.06 16.60 -10.30
CA PHE A 64 3.58 17.49 -9.23
C PHE A 64 4.73 18.15 -8.46
N TYR A 65 5.80 17.42 -8.16
CA TYR A 65 7.01 18.00 -7.58
C TYR A 65 7.61 19.08 -8.49
N ASN A 66 7.77 18.80 -9.78
CA ASN A 66 8.33 19.75 -10.74
C ASN A 66 7.46 21.02 -10.84
N ALA A 67 6.14 20.87 -10.91
CA ALA A 67 5.24 22.01 -10.93
C ALA A 67 5.31 22.82 -9.63
N ARG A 68 5.25 22.15 -8.46
CA ARG A 68 5.15 22.81 -7.16
C ARG A 68 6.45 23.43 -6.66
N CYS A 69 7.57 22.74 -6.84
CA CYS A 69 8.86 23.10 -6.25
C CYS A 69 9.83 23.71 -7.25
N ARG A 70 9.59 23.58 -8.56
CA ARG A 70 10.47 24.11 -9.61
C ARG A 70 9.75 25.04 -10.59
N GLY A 71 8.44 25.23 -10.45
CA GLY A 71 7.64 26.06 -11.38
C GLY A 71 7.54 25.49 -12.79
N LEU A 72 7.86 24.20 -12.98
CA LEU A 72 7.83 23.54 -14.28
C LEU A 72 6.51 22.78 -14.45
N SER A 73 5.55 23.36 -15.18
CA SER A 73 4.20 22.80 -15.37
C SER A 73 4.11 21.69 -16.43
N ILE A 74 5.22 21.34 -17.08
CA ILE A 74 5.24 20.33 -18.13
C ILE A 74 5.16 18.93 -17.50
N ALA A 75 4.16 18.14 -17.92
CA ALA A 75 3.94 16.75 -17.49
C ALA A 75 4.94 15.77 -18.15
N ARG A 76 6.24 15.97 -17.92
CA ARG A 76 7.32 15.25 -18.60
C ARG A 76 7.29 13.75 -18.30
N ASN A 77 7.13 13.36 -17.04
CA ASN A 77 7.21 11.96 -16.64
C ASN A 77 5.94 11.20 -17.01
N PHE A 78 4.78 11.83 -16.85
CA PHE A 78 3.51 11.26 -17.30
C PHE A 78 3.49 11.05 -18.82
N ASN A 79 3.99 12.02 -19.60
CA ASN A 79 4.12 11.86 -21.05
C ASN A 79 5.07 10.72 -21.45
N ARG A 80 6.13 10.50 -20.66
CA ARG A 80 7.06 9.37 -20.86
C ARG A 80 6.38 8.03 -20.61
N VAL A 81 5.56 7.91 -19.56
CA VAL A 81 4.75 6.71 -19.31
C VAL A 81 3.70 6.51 -20.39
N ASN A 82 3.02 7.58 -20.81
CA ASN A 82 2.05 7.52 -21.89
C ASN A 82 2.67 6.99 -23.19
N ARG A 83 3.89 7.42 -23.55
CA ARG A 83 4.59 6.89 -24.72
C ARG A 83 4.86 5.38 -24.58
N LEU A 84 5.32 4.93 -23.42
CA LEU A 84 5.52 3.49 -23.17
C LEU A 84 4.20 2.72 -23.35
N PHE A 85 3.11 3.21 -22.76
CA PHE A 85 1.83 2.53 -22.77
C PHE A 85 1.21 2.47 -24.18
N VAL A 86 1.31 3.57 -24.94
CA VAL A 86 0.83 3.62 -26.32
C VAL A 86 1.65 2.66 -27.20
N THR A 87 2.98 2.67 -27.07
CA THR A 87 3.85 1.84 -27.92
C THR A 87 3.76 0.36 -27.58
N LYS A 88 3.61 0.00 -26.30
CA LYS A 88 3.70 -1.38 -25.86
C LYS A 88 2.35 -2.06 -25.67
N TYR A 89 1.37 -1.33 -25.13
CA TYR A 89 0.08 -1.88 -24.73
C TYR A 89 -1.08 -1.33 -25.57
N SER A 90 -0.80 -0.49 -26.57
CA SER A 90 -1.81 0.12 -27.45
C SER A 90 -2.90 0.89 -26.70
N LEU A 91 -2.56 1.49 -25.55
CA LEU A 91 -3.48 2.27 -24.72
C LEU A 91 -2.81 3.52 -24.16
N THR A 92 -3.59 4.56 -23.85
CA THR A 92 -3.06 5.79 -23.25
C THR A 92 -2.96 5.65 -21.73
N ALA A 93 -2.03 6.37 -21.09
CA ALA A 93 -1.96 6.39 -19.63
C ALA A 93 -3.25 6.94 -18.97
N ASN A 94 -4.02 7.77 -19.68
CA ASN A 94 -5.33 8.22 -19.20
C ASN A 94 -6.37 7.10 -19.24
N ASN A 95 -6.44 6.33 -20.33
CA ASN A 95 -7.33 5.17 -20.41
C ASN A 95 -6.92 4.13 -19.36
N TYR A 96 -5.62 3.93 -19.14
CA TYR A 96 -5.16 3.08 -18.05
C TYR A 96 -5.69 3.53 -16.69
N ILE A 97 -5.61 4.83 -16.37
CA ILE A 97 -6.17 5.35 -15.12
C ILE A 97 -7.66 5.03 -15.06
N LYS A 98 -8.39 5.33 -16.14
CA LYS A 98 -9.83 5.09 -16.24
C LYS A 98 -10.21 3.65 -15.92
N ASP A 99 -9.51 2.70 -16.56
CA ASP A 99 -9.92 1.31 -16.58
C ASP A 99 -9.37 0.51 -15.38
N PHE A 100 -8.22 0.93 -14.81
CA PHE A 100 -7.50 0.15 -13.78
C PHE A 100 -7.25 0.87 -12.45
N ILE A 101 -7.52 2.18 -12.34
CA ILE A 101 -7.28 2.97 -11.13
C ILE A 101 -8.57 3.63 -10.63
N ALA A 102 -9.21 4.44 -11.47
CA ALA A 102 -10.40 5.22 -11.14
C ALA A 102 -11.11 5.70 -12.41
N GLU A 103 -12.44 5.62 -12.42
CA GLU A 103 -13.28 5.95 -13.58
C GLU A 103 -13.12 7.41 -14.07
N ASP A 104 -13.10 8.39 -13.15
CA ASP A 104 -12.80 9.79 -13.49
C ASP A 104 -11.29 10.08 -13.39
N VAL A 105 -10.65 10.11 -14.56
CA VAL A 105 -9.21 10.41 -14.70
C VAL A 105 -8.82 11.77 -14.13
N ARG A 106 -9.68 12.78 -14.29
CA ARG A 106 -9.37 14.16 -13.86
C ARG A 106 -9.47 14.26 -12.35
N GLU A 107 -10.52 13.69 -11.77
CA GLU A 107 -10.70 13.64 -10.32
C GLU A 107 -9.56 12.86 -9.66
N GLU A 108 -9.17 11.72 -10.24
CA GLU A 108 -8.07 10.91 -9.71
C GLU A 108 -6.74 11.68 -9.72
N LYS A 109 -6.40 12.36 -10.82
CA LYS A 109 -5.19 13.19 -10.88
C LYS A 109 -5.21 14.31 -9.83
N MET A 110 -6.36 14.96 -9.64
CA MET A 110 -6.53 16.00 -8.62
C MET A 110 -6.35 15.42 -7.20
N ARG A 111 -6.94 14.24 -6.94
CA ARG A 111 -6.81 13.52 -5.67
C ARG A 111 -5.34 13.20 -5.39
N GLN A 112 -4.61 12.69 -6.37
CA GLN A 112 -3.18 12.40 -6.24
C GLN A 112 -2.33 13.65 -5.99
N GLU A 113 -2.67 14.77 -6.65
CA GLU A 113 -2.00 16.05 -6.42
C GLU A 113 -2.23 16.55 -4.98
N ILE A 114 -3.45 16.46 -4.47
CA ILE A 114 -3.79 16.82 -3.09
C ILE A 114 -3.02 15.94 -2.10
N LEU A 115 -2.95 14.63 -2.33
CA LEU A 115 -2.17 13.71 -1.50
C LEU A 115 -0.68 14.04 -1.50
N PHE A 116 -0.11 14.32 -2.68
CA PHE A 116 1.27 14.75 -2.81
C PHE A 116 1.54 16.04 -2.02
N LYS A 117 0.70 17.07 -2.19
CA LYS A 117 0.83 18.35 -1.48
C LYS A 117 0.71 18.18 0.04
N ARG A 118 -0.19 17.32 0.50
CA ARG A 118 -0.35 17.00 1.92
C ARG A 118 0.93 16.36 2.48
N ASN A 119 1.51 15.39 1.78
CA ASN A 119 2.75 14.75 2.20
C ASN A 119 3.92 15.73 2.20
N LEU A 120 4.06 16.53 1.14
CA LEU A 120 5.05 17.59 1.05
C LEU A 120 4.94 18.59 2.21
N SER A 121 3.72 19.00 2.56
CA SER A 121 3.47 19.90 3.69
C SER A 121 3.86 19.27 5.02
N LYS A 122 3.54 17.98 5.25
CA LYS A 122 3.95 17.25 6.47
C LYS A 122 5.46 17.17 6.63
N MET A 123 6.20 17.14 5.52
CA MET A 123 7.66 17.14 5.52
C MET A 123 8.28 18.52 5.76
N GLY A 124 7.50 19.60 5.76
CA GLY A 124 8.02 20.97 5.90
C GLY A 124 8.37 21.65 4.57
N GLY A 125 7.78 21.20 3.45
CA GLY A 125 7.92 21.83 2.14
C GLY A 125 9.06 21.27 1.28
N CYS A 126 9.33 21.96 0.16
CA CYS A 126 10.22 21.48 -0.90
C CYS A 126 11.67 21.24 -0.44
N ASP A 127 12.22 22.15 0.37
CA ASP A 127 13.62 22.04 0.82
C ASP A 127 13.77 20.87 1.78
N LYS A 128 12.89 20.76 2.78
CA LYS A 128 12.91 19.65 3.73
C LYS A 128 12.65 18.29 3.08
N ALA A 129 11.75 18.24 2.10
CA ALA A 129 11.53 17.05 1.28
C ALA A 129 12.77 16.63 0.49
N LYS A 130 13.54 17.59 -0.02
CA LYS A 130 14.79 17.34 -0.74
C LYS A 130 15.89 16.86 0.21
N ASP A 131 16.08 17.55 1.33
CA ASP A 131 17.08 17.23 2.35
C ASP A 131 16.85 15.84 2.96
N ALA A 132 15.58 15.47 3.16
CA ALA A 132 15.18 14.15 3.64
C ALA A 132 15.31 13.04 2.58
N GLY A 133 15.76 13.34 1.36
CA GLY A 133 15.93 12.35 0.30
C GLY A 133 14.64 11.87 -0.36
N TRP A 134 13.47 12.31 0.08
CA TRP A 134 12.17 11.81 -0.41
C TRP A 134 11.99 12.02 -1.92
N ILE A 135 12.43 13.16 -2.45
CA ILE A 135 12.37 13.40 -3.91
C ILE A 135 13.26 12.44 -4.68
N LYS A 136 14.43 12.09 -4.13
CA LYS A 136 15.34 11.11 -4.72
C LYS A 136 14.69 9.72 -4.71
N GLU A 137 14.04 9.34 -3.61
CA GLU A 137 13.32 8.07 -3.49
C GLU A 137 12.20 7.95 -4.53
N ILE A 138 11.35 8.97 -4.69
CA ILE A 138 10.29 8.97 -5.72
C ILE A 138 10.91 8.78 -7.12
N HIS A 139 12.00 9.48 -7.40
CA HIS A 139 12.65 9.42 -8.71
C HIS A 139 13.32 8.06 -8.99
N ASP A 140 13.98 7.47 -7.99
CA ASP A 140 14.60 6.16 -8.12
C ASP A 140 13.54 5.06 -8.22
N HIS A 141 12.44 5.19 -7.46
CA HIS A 141 11.29 4.31 -7.56
C HIS A 141 10.66 4.36 -8.95
N PHE A 142 10.41 5.56 -9.49
CA PHE A 142 9.91 5.75 -10.85
C PHE A 142 10.81 5.06 -11.88
N LYS A 143 12.13 5.25 -11.81
CA LYS A 143 13.09 4.62 -12.73
C LYS A 143 13.03 3.10 -12.64
N ALA A 144 12.94 2.55 -11.43
CA ALA A 144 12.88 1.11 -11.22
C ALA A 144 11.58 0.53 -11.80
N LEU A 145 10.44 1.17 -11.53
CA LEU A 145 9.14 0.78 -12.08
C LEU A 145 9.14 0.86 -13.61
N TYR A 146 9.67 1.94 -14.18
CA TYR A 146 9.73 2.14 -15.63
C TYR A 146 10.53 1.03 -16.31
N ARG A 147 11.72 0.70 -15.78
CA ARG A 147 12.56 -0.39 -16.31
C ARG A 147 11.87 -1.75 -16.24
N LYS A 148 11.18 -2.04 -15.13
CA LYS A 148 10.41 -3.28 -14.99
C LYS A 148 9.25 -3.34 -15.99
N ALA A 149 8.54 -2.23 -16.17
CA ALA A 149 7.45 -2.13 -17.14
C ALA A 149 7.97 -2.27 -18.58
N GLU A 150 9.16 -1.77 -18.91
CA GLU A 150 9.79 -1.95 -20.23
C GLU A 150 9.97 -3.44 -20.59
N THR A 151 10.29 -4.29 -19.61
CA THR A 151 10.52 -5.73 -19.81
C THR A 151 9.31 -6.61 -19.50
N SER A 152 8.24 -6.06 -18.92
CA SER A 152 7.03 -6.81 -18.55
C SER A 152 6.36 -7.46 -19.76
N SER A 153 5.93 -8.72 -19.67
CA SER A 153 5.13 -9.37 -20.71
C SER A 153 3.62 -9.12 -20.56
N TRP A 154 3.22 -8.39 -19.52
CA TRP A 154 1.82 -8.13 -19.24
C TRP A 154 1.14 -7.32 -20.34
N PHE A 155 -0.09 -7.71 -20.66
CA PHE A 155 -1.02 -6.94 -21.48
C PHE A 155 -2.36 -6.89 -20.73
N PRO A 156 -3.04 -5.73 -20.71
CA PRO A 156 -4.36 -5.66 -20.11
C PRO A 156 -5.36 -6.47 -20.93
N GLU A 157 -6.04 -7.42 -20.27
CA GLU A 157 -7.12 -8.22 -20.85
C GLU A 157 -8.43 -7.42 -20.96
N THR A 158 -8.38 -6.19 -21.47
CA THR A 158 -9.59 -5.39 -21.72
C THR A 158 -9.30 -4.34 -22.78
N LEU A 159 -9.86 -4.54 -23.98
CA LEU A 159 -10.49 -3.51 -24.81
C LEU A 159 -11.77 -4.12 -25.39
#